data_AF-A0A351E6J5-F1
#
_entry.id   AF-A0A351E6J5-F1
#
_cell.length_a   1.000
_cell.length_b   1.000
_cell.length_c   1.000
_cell.angle_alpha   90.00
_cell.angle_beta   90.00
_cell.angle_gamma   90.00
#
_symmetry.space_group_name_H-M   'P 1'
#
loop_
_entity.id
_entity.type
_entity.pdbx_description
1 polymer ?
#
loop_
_entity_poly.entity_id
_entity_poly.type
_entity_poly.pdbx_seq_one_letter_code
_entity_poly.pdbx_strand_id
1 'polypeptide(L)'
;MQDFAIRPVYLLAMAVFYVLSYLFYVKASHGLGHKAEYLQLRRFVPCAVLSVLPAALAGLPLTGSLFVPAFLTGLGWITAYPLLYFITNHKVSSDFGFHLDVVFGLYLTGWFTSFQVLVLSAPFLPRAAVTVLLVLTALLEAAFLAVPLLQFAYYAVYGTCVNDGAMMLLQETNYNEIIEFFKSMPKKAVFGTAALLVMVAAAFCGAAVTAPRFIRVNPVTVVLAAGTFLFLTSYFFCGRKPLFPRTGIVELYLDVKDYFRTTKLYADSRAEILKDLHVTPARPGFAKPSSIVLVIGESESRDYMKAFTEDYPEETTPWLSRCKQDDHYILFPHAYASADQTVTSLERALTEFNQYDEGTKFYTSASIVDIAHKAGYRV
;
A
#
# COMPACT_ATOMS: atom_id res chain seq x y z
N MET A 1 -18.78 36.09 -22.21
CA MET A 1 -17.68 35.37 -21.54
C MET A 1 -18.21 34.89 -20.21
N GLN A 2 -18.14 33.60 -19.89
CA GLN A 2 -18.39 33.16 -18.50
C GLN A 2 -17.25 33.73 -17.65
N ASP A 3 -17.57 34.50 -16.62
CA ASP A 3 -16.57 34.98 -15.68
C ASP A 3 -15.82 33.79 -15.08
N PHE A 4 -14.49 33.85 -15.12
CA PHE A 4 -13.59 32.83 -14.57
C PHE A 4 -13.62 32.77 -13.03
N ALA A 5 -14.53 33.50 -12.40
CA ALA A 5 -14.67 33.56 -10.95
C ALA A 5 -15.13 32.19 -10.42
N ILE A 6 -14.20 31.47 -9.81
CA ILE A 6 -14.51 30.23 -9.08
C ILE A 6 -15.47 30.59 -7.95
N ARG A 7 -16.66 29.96 -7.96
CA ARG A 7 -17.67 30.20 -6.92
C ARG A 7 -17.11 29.88 -5.54
N PRO A 8 -17.47 30.64 -4.48
CA PRO A 8 -16.96 30.42 -3.12
C PRO A 8 -17.13 28.99 -2.59
N VAL A 9 -18.19 28.29 -3.02
CA VAL A 9 -18.45 26.90 -2.63
C VAL A 9 -17.32 25.93 -3.03
N TYR A 10 -16.66 26.15 -4.17
CA TYR A 10 -15.55 25.30 -4.62
C TYR A 10 -14.28 25.58 -3.83
N LEU A 11 -14.01 26.85 -3.51
CA LEU A 11 -12.88 27.22 -2.66
C LEU A 11 -13.04 26.65 -1.25
N LEU A 12 -14.25 26.72 -0.70
CA LEU A 12 -14.58 26.10 0.57
C LEU A 12 -14.39 24.57 0.51
N ALA A 13 -14.85 23.91 -0.56
CA ALA A 13 -14.66 22.48 -0.73
C ALA A 13 -13.17 22.09 -0.81
N MET A 14 -12.34 22.84 -1.55
CA MET A 14 -10.89 22.63 -1.59
C MET A 14 -10.26 22.78 -0.21
N ALA A 15 -10.64 23.81 0.56
CA ALA A 15 -10.15 24.00 1.92
C ALA A 15 -10.58 22.86 2.86
N VAL A 16 -11.84 22.42 2.78
CA VAL A 16 -12.38 21.30 3.57
C VAL A 16 -11.66 20.00 3.22
N PHE A 17 -11.48 19.69 1.93
CA PHE A 17 -10.82 18.48 1.48
C PHE A 17 -9.36 18.46 1.94
N TYR A 18 -8.68 19.61 1.89
CA TYR A 18 -7.33 19.75 2.41
C TYR A 18 -7.27 19.49 3.93
N VAL A 19 -8.06 20.23 4.71
CA VAL A 19 -8.02 20.17 6.18
C VAL A 19 -8.44 18.79 6.68
N LEU A 20 -9.55 18.24 6.17
CA LEU A 20 -10.04 16.94 6.63
C LEU A 20 -9.09 15.81 6.24
N SER A 21 -8.53 15.82 5.03
CA SER A 21 -7.57 14.78 4.61
C SER A 21 -6.28 14.84 5.42
N TYR A 22 -5.80 16.05 5.73
CA TYR A 22 -4.62 16.22 6.58
C TYR A 22 -4.87 15.76 8.02
N LEU A 23 -5.97 16.21 8.63
CA LEU A 23 -6.34 15.80 9.99
C LEU A 23 -6.59 14.30 10.08
N PHE A 24 -7.24 13.72 9.06
CA PHE A 24 -7.44 12.28 8.97
C PHE A 24 -6.09 11.55 8.89
N TYR A 25 -5.19 11.96 8.00
CA TYR A 25 -3.86 11.34 7.88
C TYR A 25 -3.10 11.34 9.20
N VAL A 26 -3.04 12.48 9.89
CA VAL A 26 -2.33 12.58 11.18
C VAL A 26 -2.98 11.70 12.25
N LYS A 27 -4.33 11.64 12.29
CA LYS A 27 -5.05 10.84 13.29
C LYS A 27 -5.08 9.34 12.99
N ALA A 28 -5.01 8.94 11.73
CA ALA A 28 -5.01 7.55 11.28
C ALA A 28 -3.58 7.02 11.03
N SER A 29 -2.57 7.70 11.58
CA SER A 29 -1.16 7.28 11.54
C SER A 29 -0.63 7.14 12.97
N HIS A 30 0.45 6.39 13.14
CA HIS A 30 1.13 6.22 14.42
C HIS A 30 2.63 6.47 14.25
N GLY A 31 3.30 6.99 15.28
CA GLY A 31 4.76 7.21 15.26
C GLY A 31 5.28 8.19 14.21
N LEU A 32 4.45 9.12 13.69
CA LEU A 32 4.89 10.05 12.65
C LEU A 32 5.98 11.01 13.15
N GLY A 33 7.12 11.02 12.47
CA GLY A 33 8.12 12.08 12.67
C GLY A 33 7.66 13.42 12.07
N HIS A 34 8.03 14.53 12.71
CA HIS A 34 7.67 15.89 12.26
C HIS A 34 7.97 16.17 10.78
N LYS A 35 9.08 15.63 10.26
CA LYS A 35 9.43 15.76 8.84
C LYS A 35 8.35 15.18 7.92
N ALA A 36 7.76 14.04 8.28
CA ALA A 36 6.70 13.40 7.51
C ALA A 36 5.41 14.24 7.56
N GLU A 37 5.04 14.74 8.75
CA GLU A 37 3.87 15.61 8.95
C GLU A 37 3.94 16.87 8.07
N TYR A 38 5.06 17.60 8.10
CA TYR A 38 5.22 18.83 7.33
C TYR A 38 5.27 18.58 5.82
N LEU A 39 5.80 17.42 5.39
CA LEU A 39 5.81 17.05 3.98
C LEU A 39 4.38 16.82 3.47
N GLN A 40 3.54 16.10 4.22
CA GLN A 40 2.17 15.85 3.80
C GLN A 40 1.28 17.08 3.93
N LEU A 41 1.54 17.95 4.91
CA LEU A 41 0.87 19.26 5.04
C LEU A 41 0.97 20.07 3.74
N ARG A 42 2.13 20.04 3.07
CA ARG A 42 2.32 20.72 1.78
C ARG A 42 1.76 19.92 0.62
N ARG A 43 1.94 18.60 0.63
CA ARG A 43 1.51 17.71 -0.47
C ARG A 43 0.01 17.72 -0.67
N PHE A 44 -0.79 17.81 0.39
CA PHE A 44 -2.25 17.70 0.27
C PHE A 44 -2.90 18.96 -0.31
N VAL A 45 -2.22 20.11 -0.36
CA VAL A 45 -2.74 21.34 -0.98
C VAL A 45 -3.03 21.13 -2.47
N PRO A 46 -2.07 20.75 -3.33
CA PRO A 46 -2.35 20.49 -4.75
C PRO A 46 -3.33 19.32 -4.95
N CYS A 47 -3.35 18.32 -4.04
CA CYS A 47 -4.32 17.22 -4.09
C CYS A 47 -5.76 17.73 -3.93
N ALA A 48 -6.02 18.54 -2.91
CA ALA A 48 -7.34 19.10 -2.66
C ALA A 48 -7.79 20.04 -3.79
N VAL A 49 -6.87 20.86 -4.34
CA VAL A 49 -7.19 21.71 -5.49
C VAL A 49 -7.59 20.86 -6.70
N LEU A 50 -6.76 19.89 -7.10
CA LEU A 50 -7.03 19.07 -8.29
C LEU A 50 -8.25 18.16 -8.14
N SER A 51 -8.64 17.80 -6.92
CA SER A 51 -9.85 17.00 -6.67
C SER A 51 -11.16 17.74 -7.01
N VAL A 52 -11.17 19.07 -6.89
CA VAL A 52 -12.36 19.91 -7.11
C VAL A 52 -12.26 20.74 -8.40
N LEU A 53 -11.04 21.00 -8.88
CA LEU A 53 -10.78 21.91 -10.00
C LEU A 53 -11.60 21.58 -11.27
N PRO A 54 -11.71 20.34 -11.76
CA PRO A 54 -12.49 20.04 -12.96
C PRO A 54 -13.98 20.39 -12.79
N ALA A 55 -14.55 20.08 -11.63
CA ALA A 55 -15.93 20.42 -11.30
C ALA A 55 -16.14 21.93 -11.18
N ALA A 56 -15.18 22.65 -10.58
CA ALA A 56 -15.21 24.10 -10.45
C ALA A 56 -15.17 24.81 -11.82
N LEU A 57 -14.26 24.38 -12.70
CA LEU A 57 -14.10 24.97 -14.04
C LEU A 57 -15.28 24.68 -14.97
N ALA A 58 -15.97 23.56 -14.77
CA ALA A 58 -17.14 23.17 -15.54
C ALA A 58 -18.48 23.63 -14.92
N GLY A 59 -18.45 24.23 -13.73
CA GLY A 59 -19.64 24.64 -13.00
C GLY A 59 -20.54 23.49 -12.55
N LEU A 60 -19.97 22.30 -12.32
CA LEU A 60 -20.71 21.12 -11.87
C LEU A 60 -21.08 21.26 -10.39
N PRO A 61 -22.32 20.94 -9.98
CA PRO A 61 -22.69 20.95 -8.58
C PRO A 61 -21.95 19.84 -7.81
N LEU A 62 -21.38 20.18 -6.65
CA LEU A 62 -20.65 19.22 -5.79
C LEU A 62 -21.58 18.18 -5.14
N THR A 63 -22.88 18.43 -5.13
CA THR A 63 -23.91 17.47 -4.73
C THR A 63 -24.55 16.76 -5.93
N GLY A 64 -24.00 16.97 -7.14
CA GLY A 64 -24.54 16.46 -8.38
C GLY A 64 -24.26 14.98 -8.63
N SER A 65 -25.00 14.41 -9.57
CA SER A 65 -24.93 13.00 -9.97
C SER A 65 -23.61 12.56 -10.60
N LEU A 66 -22.71 13.50 -10.93
CA LEU A 66 -21.38 13.23 -11.49
C LEU A 66 -20.28 13.31 -10.43
N PHE A 67 -20.32 14.35 -9.58
CA PHE A 67 -19.28 14.57 -8.58
C PHE A 67 -19.41 13.62 -7.38
N VAL A 68 -20.64 13.33 -6.92
CA VAL A 68 -20.86 12.51 -5.73
C VAL A 68 -20.29 11.09 -5.88
N PRO A 69 -20.53 10.34 -6.99
CA PRO A 69 -19.90 9.05 -7.20
C PRO A 69 -18.36 9.11 -7.15
N ALA A 70 -17.74 10.02 -7.92
CA ALA A 70 -16.30 10.23 -7.92
C ALA A 70 -15.73 10.54 -6.52
N PHE A 71 -16.42 11.41 -5.77
CA PHE A 71 -16.05 11.77 -4.41
C PHE A 71 -16.17 10.60 -3.43
N LEU A 72 -17.26 9.83 -3.48
CA LEU A 72 -17.44 8.66 -2.63
C LEU A 72 -16.38 7.59 -2.91
N THR A 73 -16.05 7.38 -4.19
CA THR A 73 -14.94 6.50 -4.59
C THR A 73 -13.62 7.00 -4.00
N GLY A 74 -13.29 8.28 -4.18
CA GLY A 74 -12.08 8.88 -3.58
C GLY A 74 -12.04 8.77 -2.07
N LEU A 75 -13.15 9.06 -1.38
CA LEU A 75 -13.28 8.99 0.07
C LEU A 75 -13.09 7.56 0.60
N GLY A 76 -13.61 6.56 -0.13
CA GLY A 76 -13.38 5.16 0.20
C GLY A 76 -11.89 4.80 0.26
N TRP A 77 -11.11 5.26 -0.72
CA TRP A 77 -9.66 5.06 -0.76
C TRP A 77 -8.91 5.86 0.30
N ILE A 78 -9.33 7.10 0.57
CA ILE A 78 -8.74 7.90 1.66
C ILE A 78 -8.89 7.17 3.00
N THR A 79 -10.04 6.52 3.23
CA THR A 79 -10.42 6.08 4.58
C THR A 79 -10.17 4.60 4.85
N ALA A 80 -10.46 3.69 3.92
CA ALA A 80 -10.55 2.27 4.24
C ALA A 80 -9.25 1.67 4.79
N TYR A 81 -8.21 1.53 3.95
CA TYR A 81 -6.98 0.89 4.40
C TYR A 81 -6.32 1.62 5.59
N PRO A 82 -6.14 2.96 5.56
CA PRO A 82 -5.50 3.66 6.66
C PRO A 82 -6.24 3.53 8.00
N LEU A 83 -7.58 3.66 7.98
CA LEU A 83 -8.38 3.54 9.20
C LEU A 83 -8.37 2.12 9.75
N LEU A 84 -8.59 1.13 8.88
CA LEU A 84 -8.63 -0.27 9.30
C LEU A 84 -7.29 -0.74 9.82
N TYR A 85 -6.19 -0.33 9.17
CA TYR A 85 -4.84 -0.61 9.65
C TYR A 85 -4.59 0.06 11.00
N PHE A 86 -4.96 1.34 11.15
CA PHE A 86 -4.81 2.05 12.41
C PHE A 86 -5.54 1.34 13.55
N ILE A 87 -6.82 1.02 13.39
CA ILE A 87 -7.60 0.35 14.43
C ILE A 87 -6.97 -0.99 14.81
N THR A 88 -6.45 -1.74 13.83
CA THR A 88 -5.85 -3.06 14.04
C THR A 88 -4.49 -2.99 14.73
N ASN A 89 -3.61 -2.07 14.31
CA ASN A 89 -2.17 -2.15 14.58
C ASN A 89 -1.57 -1.00 15.42
N HIS A 90 -2.31 0.07 15.72
CA HIS A 90 -1.76 1.24 16.44
C HIS A 90 -1.19 0.96 17.84
N LYS A 91 -1.49 -0.20 18.44
CA LYS A 91 -0.94 -0.60 19.75
C LYS A 91 0.33 -1.45 19.65
N VAL A 92 0.64 -1.96 18.46
CA VAL A 92 1.70 -2.97 18.25
C VAL A 92 2.78 -2.43 17.33
N SER A 93 2.41 -1.73 16.26
CA SER A 93 3.35 -1.13 15.32
C SER A 93 3.89 0.20 15.87
N SER A 94 5.22 0.37 15.84
CA SER A 94 5.90 1.60 16.27
C SER A 94 5.52 2.83 15.46
N ASP A 95 5.43 2.66 14.14
CA ASP A 95 5.22 3.74 13.19
C ASP A 95 4.59 3.25 11.88
N PHE A 96 3.66 4.04 11.35
CA PHE A 96 3.09 3.85 10.01
C PHE A 96 2.34 5.10 9.55
N GLY A 97 2.26 5.31 8.24
CA GLY A 97 1.53 6.45 7.67
C GLY A 97 1.18 6.31 6.19
N PHE A 98 -0.09 6.02 5.91
CA PHE A 98 -0.65 5.75 4.58
C PHE A 98 -1.03 7.03 3.83
N HIS A 99 -0.08 7.94 3.69
CA HIS A 99 -0.30 9.22 3.01
C HIS A 99 -0.62 9.06 1.52
N LEU A 100 -0.20 7.97 0.88
CA LEU A 100 -0.43 7.73 -0.55
C LEU A 100 -1.87 7.33 -0.85
N ASP A 101 -2.54 6.62 0.04
CA ASP A 101 -3.98 6.34 -0.04
C ASP A 101 -4.79 7.64 -0.02
N VAL A 102 -4.40 8.59 0.84
CA VAL A 102 -5.02 9.92 0.91
C VAL A 102 -4.80 10.72 -0.38
N VAL A 103 -3.56 10.74 -0.88
CA VAL A 103 -3.20 11.39 -2.15
C VAL A 103 -3.98 10.77 -3.32
N PHE A 104 -4.03 9.44 -3.35
CA PHE A 104 -4.69 8.69 -4.41
C PHE A 104 -6.19 8.97 -4.43
N GLY A 105 -6.88 8.88 -3.30
CA GLY A 105 -8.32 9.13 -3.25
C GLY A 105 -8.73 10.57 -3.59
N LEU A 106 -7.95 11.58 -3.15
CA LEU A 106 -8.16 12.98 -3.56
C LEU A 106 -8.01 13.13 -5.07
N TYR A 107 -6.93 12.61 -5.64
CA TYR A 107 -6.71 12.67 -7.09
C TYR A 107 -7.70 11.81 -7.87
N LEU A 108 -8.20 10.71 -7.32
CA LEU A 108 -9.15 9.83 -8.00
C LEU A 108 -10.47 10.57 -8.25
N THR A 109 -10.90 11.41 -7.30
CA THR A 109 -12.04 12.32 -7.47
C THR A 109 -11.82 13.28 -8.64
N GLY A 110 -10.64 13.90 -8.71
CA GLY A 110 -10.25 14.80 -9.80
C GLY A 110 -10.14 14.09 -11.16
N TRP A 111 -9.64 12.85 -11.15
CA TRP A 111 -9.45 12.04 -12.36
C TRP A 111 -10.80 11.69 -13.01
N PHE A 112 -11.74 11.13 -12.23
CA PHE A 112 -13.08 10.81 -12.74
C PHE A 112 -13.83 12.06 -13.21
N THR A 113 -13.83 13.13 -12.39
CA THR A 113 -14.55 14.37 -12.74
C THR A 113 -13.95 15.05 -13.97
N SER A 114 -12.61 15.02 -14.15
CA SER A 114 -11.97 15.53 -15.36
C SER A 114 -12.39 14.77 -16.61
N PHE A 115 -12.47 13.43 -16.55
CA PHE A 115 -12.95 12.62 -17.66
C PHE A 115 -14.42 12.90 -18.00
N GLN A 116 -15.29 12.97 -16.98
CA GLN A 116 -16.71 13.29 -17.16
C GLN A 116 -16.89 14.66 -17.84
N VAL A 117 -16.11 15.68 -17.43
CA VAL A 117 -16.13 17.01 -18.07
C VAL A 117 -15.73 16.93 -19.55
N LEU A 118 -14.70 16.16 -19.89
CA LEU A 118 -14.28 15.97 -21.28
C LEU A 118 -15.36 15.30 -22.13
N VAL A 119 -15.98 14.23 -21.61
CA VAL A 119 -17.06 13.51 -22.29
C VAL A 119 -18.27 14.43 -22.52
N LEU A 120 -18.63 15.25 -21.54
CA LEU A 120 -19.80 16.13 -21.61
C LEU A 120 -19.59 17.39 -22.46
N SER A 121 -18.34 17.81 -22.62
CA SER A 121 -17.98 19.01 -23.40
C SER A 121 -17.62 18.70 -24.85
N ALA A 122 -17.51 17.42 -25.24
CA ALA A 122 -17.18 16.99 -26.59
C ALA A 122 -18.36 17.20 -27.57
N PRO A 123 -18.29 18.16 -28.51
CA PRO A 123 -19.43 18.48 -29.39
C PRO A 123 -19.68 17.43 -30.47
N PHE A 124 -18.70 16.56 -30.74
CA PHE A 124 -18.77 15.54 -31.79
C PHE A 124 -19.37 14.21 -31.30
N LEU A 125 -19.58 14.04 -29.99
CA LEU A 125 -20.12 12.80 -29.45
C LEU A 125 -21.67 12.80 -29.52
N PRO A 126 -22.31 11.77 -30.11
CA PRO A 126 -23.76 11.64 -30.04
C PRO A 126 -24.20 11.38 -28.60
N ARG A 127 -25.42 11.82 -28.24
CA ARG A 127 -25.97 11.69 -26.87
C ARG A 127 -25.95 10.25 -26.34
N ALA A 128 -26.13 9.27 -27.23
CA ALA A 128 -26.03 7.86 -26.89
C ALA A 128 -24.61 7.46 -26.47
N ALA A 129 -23.58 7.89 -27.19
CA ALA A 129 -22.19 7.63 -26.85
C ALA A 129 -21.78 8.30 -25.53
N VAL A 130 -22.21 9.55 -25.30
CA VAL A 130 -22.02 10.25 -24.01
C VAL A 130 -22.62 9.43 -22.87
N THR A 131 -23.84 8.92 -23.05
CA THR A 131 -24.51 8.10 -22.03
C THR A 131 -23.73 6.82 -21.72
N VAL A 132 -23.30 6.09 -22.76
CA VAL A 132 -22.52 4.86 -22.60
C VAL A 132 -21.21 5.15 -21.87
N LEU A 133 -20.47 6.19 -22.27
CA LEU A 133 -19.21 6.55 -21.63
C LEU A 133 -19.38 6.92 -20.15
N LEU A 134 -20.43 7.67 -19.80
CA LEU A 134 -20.72 8.00 -18.40
C LEU A 134 -21.11 6.75 -17.59
N VAL A 135 -21.89 5.83 -18.17
CA VAL A 135 -22.24 4.56 -17.50
C VAL A 135 -21.00 3.68 -17.30
N LEU A 136 -20.11 3.60 -18.29
CA LEU A 136 -18.82 2.89 -18.14
C LEU A 136 -17.95 3.54 -17.06
N THR A 137 -17.94 4.88 -17.00
CA THR A 137 -17.25 5.61 -15.94
C THR A 137 -17.83 5.28 -14.57
N ALA A 138 -19.15 5.26 -14.43
CA ALA A 138 -19.84 4.91 -13.20
C ALA A 138 -19.58 3.46 -12.75
N LEU A 139 -19.51 2.51 -13.69
CA LEU A 139 -19.12 1.12 -13.40
C LEU A 139 -17.67 1.05 -12.92
N LEU A 140 -16.77 1.85 -13.50
CA LEU A 140 -15.39 1.93 -13.06
C LEU A 140 -15.27 2.57 -11.67
N GLU A 141 -16.00 3.67 -11.40
CA GLU A 141 -16.10 4.30 -10.07
C GLU A 141 -16.59 3.30 -9.01
N ALA A 142 -17.61 2.50 -9.34
CA ALA A 142 -18.15 1.46 -8.48
C ALA A 142 -17.15 0.32 -8.27
N ALA A 143 -16.39 -0.08 -9.29
CA ALA A 143 -15.34 -1.10 -9.17
C ALA A 143 -14.19 -0.61 -8.27
N PHE A 144 -13.76 0.64 -8.42
CA PHE A 144 -12.78 1.25 -7.51
C PHE A 144 -13.31 1.37 -6.08
N LEU A 145 -14.60 1.67 -5.87
CA LEU A 145 -15.22 1.75 -4.55
C LEU A 145 -15.49 0.36 -3.95
N ALA A 146 -15.60 -0.69 -4.76
CA ALA A 146 -15.75 -2.06 -4.25
C ALA A 146 -14.55 -2.50 -3.42
N VAL A 147 -13.33 -2.09 -3.78
CA VAL A 147 -12.09 -2.41 -3.04
C VAL A 147 -12.15 -1.96 -1.57
N PRO A 148 -12.38 -0.68 -1.24
CA PRO A 148 -12.53 -0.26 0.16
C PRO A 148 -13.77 -0.86 0.84
N LEU A 149 -14.90 -1.05 0.14
CA LEU A 149 -16.08 -1.69 0.72
C LEU A 149 -15.82 -3.15 1.13
N LEU A 150 -15.07 -3.90 0.33
CA LEU A 150 -14.66 -5.26 0.65
C LEU A 150 -13.72 -5.30 1.85
N GLN A 151 -12.84 -4.30 2.01
CA GLN A 151 -12.00 -4.20 3.21
C GLN A 151 -12.83 -3.96 4.48
N PHE A 152 -13.85 -3.09 4.42
CA PHE A 152 -14.78 -2.90 5.54
C PHE A 152 -15.59 -4.16 5.84
N ALA A 153 -16.05 -4.88 4.80
CA ALA A 153 -16.75 -6.14 4.97
C ALA A 153 -15.85 -7.21 5.61
N TYR A 154 -14.59 -7.31 5.16
CA TYR A 154 -13.59 -8.19 5.75
C TYR A 154 -13.38 -7.85 7.23
N TYR A 155 -13.15 -6.58 7.55
CA TYR A 155 -12.95 -6.13 8.92
C TYR A 155 -14.17 -6.42 9.82
N ALA A 156 -15.39 -6.24 9.31
CA ALA A 156 -16.61 -6.52 10.05
C ALA A 156 -16.76 -8.01 10.44
N VAL A 157 -16.15 -8.91 9.67
CA VAL A 157 -16.17 -10.37 9.94
C VAL A 157 -14.99 -10.79 10.82
N TYR A 158 -13.79 -10.30 10.53
CA TYR A 158 -12.54 -10.79 11.14
C TYR A 158 -11.96 -9.91 12.25
N GLY A 159 -12.48 -8.69 12.43
CA GLY A 159 -12.01 -7.74 13.45
C GLY A 159 -10.58 -7.20 13.22
N THR A 160 -9.99 -7.49 12.07
CA THR A 160 -8.62 -7.11 11.70
C THR A 160 -8.59 -6.60 10.26
N CYS A 161 -7.63 -5.73 9.96
CA CYS A 161 -7.38 -5.31 8.58
C CYS A 161 -6.84 -6.47 7.75
N VAL A 162 -6.98 -6.40 6.43
CA VAL A 162 -6.35 -7.36 5.52
C VAL A 162 -4.83 -7.29 5.72
N ASN A 163 -4.22 -8.41 6.10
CA ASN A 163 -2.78 -8.56 6.33
C ASN A 163 -2.18 -9.56 5.33
N ASP A 164 -0.87 -9.80 5.44
CA ASP A 164 -0.13 -10.70 4.56
C ASP A 164 -0.74 -12.10 4.52
N GLY A 165 -1.06 -12.69 5.66
CA GLY A 165 -1.67 -14.02 5.73
C GLY A 165 -3.03 -14.09 5.01
N ALA A 166 -3.90 -13.09 5.19
CA ALA A 166 -5.18 -13.03 4.51
C ALA A 166 -5.01 -12.85 2.99
N MET A 167 -4.04 -12.04 2.58
CA MET A 167 -3.73 -11.79 1.17
C MET A 167 -3.09 -13.01 0.51
N MET A 168 -2.21 -13.72 1.22
CA MET A 168 -1.61 -15.00 0.79
C MET A 168 -2.70 -16.03 0.53
N LEU A 169 -3.61 -16.22 1.49
CA LEU A 169 -4.76 -17.11 1.33
C LEU A 169 -5.54 -16.74 0.07
N LEU A 170 -5.89 -15.47 -0.11
CA LEU A 170 -6.66 -15.01 -1.27
C LEU A 170 -5.95 -15.28 -2.61
N GLN A 171 -4.62 -15.22 -2.66
CA GLN A 171 -3.84 -15.48 -3.87
C GLN A 171 -3.59 -16.98 -4.14
N GLU A 172 -3.54 -17.81 -3.10
CA GLU A 172 -3.39 -19.27 -3.22
C GLU A 172 -4.72 -20.00 -3.46
N THR A 173 -5.84 -19.34 -3.14
CA THR A 173 -7.17 -19.97 -3.13
C THR A 173 -7.54 -20.55 -4.51
N ASN A 174 -7.93 -21.82 -4.56
CA ASN A 174 -8.50 -22.45 -5.76
C ASN A 174 -10.04 -22.34 -5.82
N TYR A 175 -10.65 -22.71 -6.96
CA TYR A 175 -12.11 -22.57 -7.15
C TYR A 175 -12.96 -23.28 -6.07
N ASN A 176 -12.53 -24.45 -5.58
CA ASN A 176 -13.28 -25.19 -4.57
C ASN A 176 -13.19 -24.49 -3.21
N GLU A 177 -12.00 -23.98 -2.85
CA GLU A 177 -11.79 -23.23 -1.61
C GLU A 177 -12.58 -21.91 -1.59
N ILE A 178 -12.76 -21.23 -2.74
CA ILE A 178 -13.64 -20.05 -2.84
C ILE A 178 -15.08 -20.43 -2.44
N ILE A 179 -15.59 -21.56 -2.94
CA ILE A 179 -16.94 -22.03 -2.63
C ILE A 179 -17.06 -22.37 -1.14
N GLU A 180 -16.08 -23.08 -0.60
CA GLU A 180 -16.04 -23.45 0.83
C GLU A 180 -15.95 -22.23 1.73
N PHE A 181 -15.15 -21.23 1.35
CA PHE A 181 -15.04 -19.96 2.05
C PHE A 181 -16.41 -19.26 2.16
N PHE A 182 -17.12 -19.07 1.05
CA PHE A 182 -18.46 -18.47 1.07
C PHE A 182 -19.49 -19.30 1.85
N LYS A 183 -19.35 -20.64 1.87
CA LYS A 183 -20.19 -21.51 2.70
C LYS A 183 -19.89 -21.39 4.18
N SER A 184 -18.63 -21.15 4.55
CA SER A 184 -18.18 -20.99 5.94
C SER A 184 -18.57 -19.63 6.53
N MET A 185 -18.74 -18.60 5.68
CA MET A 185 -19.05 -17.25 6.11
C MET A 185 -20.48 -17.07 6.61
N PRO A 186 -20.73 -16.10 7.53
CA PRO A 186 -22.08 -15.71 7.89
C PRO A 186 -22.88 -15.27 6.65
N LYS A 187 -23.97 -15.97 6.35
CA LYS A 187 -24.83 -15.68 5.17
C LYS A 187 -25.24 -14.19 5.09
N LYS A 188 -25.50 -13.57 6.25
CA LYS A 188 -25.83 -12.13 6.33
C LYS A 188 -24.68 -11.25 5.82
N ALA A 189 -23.43 -11.59 6.13
CA ALA A 189 -22.26 -10.86 5.65
C ALA A 189 -22.08 -11.03 4.13
N VAL A 190 -22.21 -12.25 3.62
CA VAL A 190 -22.07 -12.54 2.17
C VAL A 190 -23.15 -11.83 1.36
N PHE A 191 -24.43 -12.08 1.68
CA PHE A 191 -25.55 -11.48 0.94
C PHE A 191 -25.63 -9.97 1.17
N GLY A 192 -25.33 -9.49 2.38
CA GLY A 192 -25.29 -8.06 2.69
C GLY A 192 -24.23 -7.32 1.87
N THR A 193 -23.03 -7.89 1.77
CA THR A 193 -21.94 -7.32 0.97
C THR A 193 -22.27 -7.35 -0.51
N ALA A 194 -22.75 -8.49 -1.03
CA ALA A 194 -23.15 -8.61 -2.44
C ALA A 194 -24.27 -7.61 -2.80
N ALA A 195 -25.30 -7.51 -1.95
CA ALA A 195 -26.38 -6.55 -2.13
C ALA A 195 -25.87 -5.10 -2.11
N LEU A 196 -24.98 -4.76 -1.17
CA LEU A 196 -24.38 -3.42 -1.10
C LEU A 196 -23.62 -3.07 -2.38
N LEU A 197 -22.79 -3.98 -2.90
CA LEU A 197 -22.03 -3.74 -4.14
C LEU A 197 -22.95 -3.53 -5.34
N VAL A 198 -24.00 -4.35 -5.47
CA VAL A 198 -25.00 -4.20 -6.55
C VAL A 198 -25.76 -2.88 -6.41
N MET A 199 -26.18 -2.52 -5.19
CA MET A 199 -26.88 -1.25 -4.91
C MET A 199 -26.01 -0.04 -5.25
N VAL A 200 -24.73 -0.06 -4.89
CA VAL A 200 -23.77 1.01 -5.22
C VAL A 200 -23.59 1.13 -6.74
N ALA A 201 -23.35 0.01 -7.43
CA ALA A 201 -23.21 0.02 -8.89
C ALA A 201 -24.48 0.55 -9.58
N ALA A 202 -25.66 0.08 -9.15
CA ALA A 202 -26.94 0.55 -9.68
C ALA A 202 -27.18 2.05 -9.41
N ALA A 203 -26.85 2.54 -8.22
CA ALA A 203 -26.97 3.95 -7.87
C ALA A 203 -26.03 4.83 -8.71
N PHE A 204 -24.78 4.41 -8.92
CA PHE A 204 -23.81 5.12 -9.73
C PHE A 204 -24.23 5.15 -11.20
N CYS A 205 -24.67 4.01 -11.75
CA CYS A 205 -25.22 3.95 -13.10
C CYS A 205 -26.48 4.82 -13.25
N GLY A 206 -27.38 4.81 -12.27
CA GLY A 206 -28.56 5.68 -12.25
C GLY A 206 -28.19 7.17 -12.24
N ALA A 207 -27.16 7.54 -11.48
CA ALA A 207 -26.61 8.88 -11.44
C ALA A 207 -26.02 9.30 -12.81
N ALA A 208 -25.28 8.40 -13.48
CA ALA A 208 -24.78 8.61 -14.84
C ALA A 208 -25.89 8.70 -15.91
N VAL A 209 -26.97 7.94 -15.76
CA VAL A 209 -28.13 8.00 -16.67
C VAL A 209 -28.91 9.29 -16.48
N THR A 210 -28.99 9.84 -15.27
CA THR A 210 -29.70 11.11 -15.00
C THR A 210 -28.84 12.35 -15.21
N ALA A 211 -27.53 12.18 -15.39
CA ALA A 211 -26.60 13.27 -15.66
C ALA A 211 -26.94 14.03 -16.96
N PRO A 212 -26.59 15.34 -17.05
CA PRO A 212 -26.73 16.10 -18.28
C PRO A 212 -26.01 15.39 -19.44
N ARG A 213 -26.49 15.57 -20.67
CA ARG A 213 -25.87 14.97 -21.87
C ARG A 213 -24.91 15.89 -22.61
N PHE A 214 -24.85 17.14 -22.19
CA PHE A 214 -24.02 18.16 -22.79
C PHE A 214 -23.84 19.29 -21.79
N ILE A 215 -22.62 19.81 -21.70
CA ILE A 215 -22.31 21.05 -20.98
C ILE A 215 -21.57 21.99 -21.92
N ARG A 216 -21.92 23.28 -21.85
CA ARG A 216 -21.20 24.31 -22.59
C ARG A 216 -20.16 24.93 -21.67
N VAL A 217 -18.89 24.73 -22.00
CA VAL A 217 -17.74 25.25 -21.26
C VAL A 217 -16.78 25.99 -22.20
N ASN A 218 -15.92 26.84 -21.64
CA ASN A 218 -14.86 27.52 -22.39
C ASN A 218 -13.80 26.49 -22.86
N PRO A 219 -13.20 26.62 -24.06
CA PRO A 219 -12.04 25.85 -24.47
C PRO A 219 -10.93 25.71 -23.41
N VAL A 220 -10.68 26.76 -22.61
CA VAL A 220 -9.67 26.69 -21.52
C VAL A 220 -10.04 25.64 -20.47
N THR A 221 -11.32 25.51 -20.10
CA THR A 221 -11.80 24.46 -19.20
C THR A 221 -11.53 23.06 -19.78
N VAL A 222 -11.75 22.87 -21.07
CA VAL A 222 -11.50 21.59 -21.75
C VAL A 222 -10.00 21.27 -21.73
N VAL A 223 -9.14 22.24 -22.03
CA VAL A 223 -7.68 22.08 -22.00
C VAL A 223 -7.18 21.74 -20.58
N LEU A 224 -7.68 22.44 -19.56
CA LEU A 224 -7.29 22.17 -18.17
C LEU A 224 -7.84 20.83 -17.66
N ALA A 225 -9.05 20.43 -18.05
CA ALA A 225 -9.61 19.12 -17.74
C ALA A 225 -8.80 18.01 -18.43
N ALA A 226 -8.43 18.19 -19.71
CA ALA A 226 -7.58 17.25 -20.45
C ALA A 226 -6.19 17.14 -19.82
N GLY A 227 -5.57 18.28 -19.49
CA GLY A 227 -4.28 18.31 -18.81
C GLY A 227 -4.33 17.60 -17.46
N THR A 228 -5.39 17.83 -16.67
CA THR A 228 -5.61 17.16 -15.38
C THR A 228 -5.78 15.66 -15.57
N PHE A 229 -6.64 15.23 -16.50
CA PHE A 229 -6.89 13.82 -16.78
C PHE A 229 -5.61 13.09 -17.22
N LEU A 230 -4.86 13.67 -18.17
CA LEU A 230 -3.63 13.08 -18.69
C LEU A 230 -2.53 13.03 -17.64
N PHE A 231 -2.34 14.13 -16.88
CA PHE A 231 -1.38 14.19 -15.78
C PHE A 231 -1.67 13.11 -14.73
N LEU A 232 -2.92 13.02 -14.26
CA LEU A 232 -3.31 12.05 -13.24
C LEU A 232 -3.24 10.61 -13.76
N THR A 233 -3.62 10.37 -15.03
CA THR A 233 -3.47 9.05 -15.66
C THR A 233 -2.01 8.62 -15.69
N SER A 234 -1.11 9.52 -16.11
CA SER A 234 0.32 9.27 -16.11
C SER A 234 0.85 9.05 -14.69
N TYR A 235 0.39 9.82 -13.71
CA TYR A 235 0.85 9.71 -12.32
C TYR A 235 0.35 8.44 -11.62
N PHE A 236 -0.86 7.97 -11.96
CA PHE A 236 -1.44 6.75 -11.40
C PHE A 236 -0.80 5.49 -11.94
N PHE A 237 -0.55 5.42 -13.25
CA PHE A 237 -0.28 4.16 -13.94
C PHE A 237 1.05 4.12 -14.70
N CYS A 238 1.71 5.26 -14.93
CA CYS A 238 2.91 5.34 -15.74
C CYS A 238 4.15 5.75 -14.92
N GLY A 239 5.33 5.46 -15.48
CA GLY A 239 6.62 5.83 -14.89
C GLY A 239 7.21 4.78 -13.95
N ARG A 240 8.31 5.14 -13.27
CA ARG A 240 9.08 4.22 -12.41
C ARG A 240 8.42 3.92 -11.07
N LYS A 241 7.66 4.88 -10.52
CA LYS A 241 7.00 4.78 -9.20
C LYS A 241 5.55 5.28 -9.29
N PRO A 242 4.69 4.61 -10.09
CA PRO A 242 3.28 4.96 -10.22
C PRO A 242 2.58 4.98 -8.85
N LEU A 243 1.59 5.86 -8.69
CA LEU A 243 0.91 6.04 -7.41
C LEU A 243 0.03 4.84 -7.03
N PHE A 244 -0.73 4.29 -7.98
CA PHE A 244 -1.74 3.26 -7.68
C PHE A 244 -1.13 1.99 -7.03
N PRO A 245 -0.02 1.43 -7.54
CA PRO A 245 0.68 0.30 -6.92
C PRO A 245 1.20 0.53 -5.50
N ARG A 246 1.25 1.78 -5.04
CA ARG A 246 1.80 2.19 -3.74
C ARG A 246 0.72 2.63 -2.75
N THR A 247 -0.53 2.26 -3.02
CA THR A 247 -1.63 2.40 -2.06
C THR A 247 -1.65 1.16 -1.19
N GLY A 248 -1.97 1.28 0.10
CA GLY A 248 -1.67 0.23 1.08
C GLY A 248 -2.19 -1.17 0.72
N ILE A 249 -3.45 -1.28 0.27
CA ILE A 249 -4.02 -2.58 -0.13
C ILE A 249 -3.39 -3.16 -1.41
N VAL A 250 -2.95 -2.30 -2.33
CA VAL A 250 -2.36 -2.72 -3.61
C VAL A 250 -0.89 -3.08 -3.42
N GLU A 251 -0.17 -2.32 -2.60
CA GLU A 251 1.21 -2.61 -2.20
C GLU A 251 1.25 -3.98 -1.50
N LEU A 252 0.36 -4.22 -0.52
CA LEU A 252 0.20 -5.53 0.12
C LEU A 252 -0.04 -6.67 -0.88
N TYR A 253 -0.90 -6.46 -1.87
CA TYR A 253 -1.15 -7.45 -2.91
C TYR A 253 0.11 -7.77 -3.72
N LEU A 254 0.86 -6.74 -4.10
CA LEU A 254 2.07 -6.88 -4.90
C LEU A 254 3.23 -7.51 -4.11
N ASP A 255 3.38 -7.15 -2.84
CA ASP A 255 4.40 -7.70 -1.96
C ASP A 255 4.21 -9.20 -1.76
N VAL A 256 2.98 -9.64 -1.49
CA VAL A 256 2.65 -11.07 -1.39
C VAL A 256 2.87 -11.81 -2.71
N LYS A 257 2.54 -11.18 -3.84
CA LYS A 257 2.79 -11.77 -5.16
C LYS A 257 4.28 -11.93 -5.44
N ASP A 258 5.07 -10.94 -5.05
CA ASP A 258 6.52 -10.96 -5.19
C ASP A 258 7.17 -11.98 -4.25
N TYR A 259 6.63 -12.16 -3.04
CA TYR A 259 7.01 -13.22 -2.10
C TYR A 259 6.80 -14.62 -2.70
N PHE A 260 5.65 -14.90 -3.31
CA PHE A 260 5.43 -16.19 -3.98
C PHE A 260 6.36 -16.41 -5.17
N ARG A 261 6.58 -15.37 -5.98
CA ARG A 261 7.50 -15.44 -7.12
C ARG A 261 8.92 -15.78 -6.65
N THR A 262 9.42 -15.08 -5.64
CA THR A 262 10.77 -15.28 -5.10
C THR A 262 10.91 -16.63 -4.41
N THR A 263 9.89 -17.08 -3.66
CA THR A 263 9.88 -18.41 -3.04
C THR A 263 9.93 -19.53 -4.08
N LYS A 264 9.19 -19.41 -5.18
CA LYS A 264 9.24 -20.39 -6.27
C LYS A 264 10.62 -20.41 -6.95
N LEU A 265 11.17 -19.23 -7.28
CA LEU A 265 12.50 -19.13 -7.86
C LEU A 265 13.57 -19.73 -6.94
N TYR A 266 13.42 -19.53 -5.63
CA TYR A 266 14.30 -20.11 -4.61
C TYR A 266 14.25 -21.64 -4.63
N ALA A 267 13.06 -22.23 -4.69
CA ALA A 267 12.88 -23.68 -4.78
C ALA A 267 13.45 -24.26 -6.08
N ASP A 268 13.16 -23.63 -7.23
CA ASP A 268 13.58 -24.09 -8.55
C ASP A 268 15.12 -24.04 -8.71
N SER A 269 15.77 -23.01 -8.16
CA SER A 269 17.22 -22.82 -8.27
C SER A 269 18.02 -23.68 -7.27
N ARG A 270 17.36 -24.24 -6.25
CA ARG A 270 18.05 -24.89 -5.12
C ARG A 270 18.89 -26.09 -5.52
N ALA A 271 18.36 -26.95 -6.39
CA ALA A 271 19.05 -28.17 -6.80
C ALA A 271 20.36 -27.86 -7.54
N GLU A 272 20.37 -26.79 -8.34
CA GLU A 272 21.54 -26.35 -9.10
C GLU A 272 22.60 -25.74 -8.17
N ILE A 273 22.20 -24.83 -7.27
CA ILE A 273 23.10 -24.25 -6.25
C ILE A 273 23.78 -25.34 -5.42
N LEU A 274 23.01 -26.33 -4.93
CA LEU A 274 23.55 -27.39 -4.07
C LEU A 274 24.50 -28.36 -4.80
N LYS A 275 24.39 -28.45 -6.14
CA LYS A 275 25.27 -29.24 -6.99
C LYS A 275 26.65 -28.61 -7.07
N ASP A 276 26.70 -27.29 -7.25
CA ASP A 276 27.94 -26.52 -7.41
C ASP A 276 28.54 -26.06 -6.07
N LEU A 277 27.77 -26.14 -4.98
CA LEU A 277 28.22 -25.79 -3.64
C LEU A 277 29.30 -26.78 -3.11
N HIS A 278 30.52 -26.26 -2.96
CA HIS A 278 31.65 -26.95 -2.34
C HIS A 278 31.91 -26.41 -0.93
N VAL A 279 31.90 -27.29 0.07
CA VAL A 279 32.10 -26.92 1.48
C VAL A 279 33.26 -27.69 2.08
N THR A 280 34.18 -26.96 2.70
CA THR A 280 35.34 -27.50 3.44
C THR A 280 35.43 -26.86 4.83
N PRO A 281 35.53 -27.65 5.91
CA PRO A 281 35.50 -29.11 5.95
C PRO A 281 34.10 -29.67 5.66
N ALA A 282 34.03 -30.85 5.02
CA ALA A 282 32.76 -31.51 4.69
C ALA A 282 32.04 -32.14 5.90
N ARG A 283 32.69 -32.14 7.08
CA ARG A 283 32.15 -32.63 8.35
C ARG A 283 32.62 -31.74 9.50
N PRO A 284 31.86 -31.64 10.61
CA PRO A 284 32.26 -30.83 11.76
C PRO A 284 33.56 -31.36 12.37
N GLY A 285 34.55 -30.49 12.57
CA GLY A 285 35.88 -30.84 13.10
C GLY A 285 35.98 -30.83 14.63
N PHE A 286 34.88 -31.02 15.36
CA PHE A 286 34.88 -30.93 16.81
C PHE A 286 35.22 -32.27 17.47
N ALA A 287 36.07 -32.24 18.50
CA ALA A 287 36.48 -33.44 19.25
C ALA A 287 35.34 -34.06 20.09
N LYS A 288 34.28 -33.30 20.35
CA LYS A 288 33.08 -33.73 21.10
C LYS A 288 31.82 -33.23 20.37
N PRO A 289 30.65 -33.86 20.61
CA PRO A 289 29.37 -33.30 20.17
C PRO A 289 29.28 -31.84 20.59
N SER A 290 29.05 -30.97 19.60
CA SER A 290 29.06 -29.52 19.76
C SER A 290 27.82 -28.94 19.12
N SER A 291 27.31 -27.84 19.67
CA SER A 291 26.12 -27.14 19.17
C SER A 291 26.47 -25.69 18.91
N ILE A 292 26.07 -25.19 17.75
CA ILE A 292 26.17 -23.78 17.37
C ILE A 292 24.76 -23.22 17.42
N VAL A 293 24.58 -22.09 18.12
CA VAL A 293 23.29 -21.42 18.22
C VAL A 293 23.42 -20.07 17.54
N LEU A 294 22.61 -19.83 16.51
CA LEU A 294 22.45 -18.54 15.86
C LEU A 294 21.18 -17.89 16.39
N VAL A 295 21.32 -16.75 17.06
CA VAL A 295 20.18 -15.96 17.55
C VAL A 295 19.96 -14.80 16.57
N ILE A 296 18.78 -14.74 15.96
CA ILE A 296 18.36 -13.64 15.10
C ILE A 296 17.47 -12.71 15.94
N GLY A 297 17.97 -11.52 16.24
CA GLY A 297 17.20 -10.47 16.93
C GLY A 297 16.23 -9.77 15.99
N GLU A 298 15.31 -8.97 16.55
CA GLU A 298 14.30 -8.22 15.81
C GLU A 298 14.25 -6.79 16.35
N SER A 299 14.43 -5.80 15.47
CA SER A 299 14.28 -4.36 15.78
C SER A 299 15.11 -3.79 16.95
N GLU A 300 16.19 -4.46 17.34
CA GLU A 300 17.12 -3.99 18.39
C GLU A 300 18.14 -3.01 17.83
N SER A 301 18.31 -1.84 18.46
CA SER A 301 19.32 -0.84 18.08
C SER A 301 20.36 -0.65 19.18
N ARG A 302 21.64 -0.75 18.78
CA ARG A 302 22.83 -0.57 19.63
C ARG A 302 22.78 0.70 20.48
N ASP A 303 22.23 1.77 19.91
CA ASP A 303 22.22 3.10 20.54
C ASP A 303 21.30 3.14 21.79
N TYR A 304 20.43 2.14 21.97
CA TYR A 304 19.57 1.97 23.15
C TYR A 304 20.04 0.85 24.10
N MET A 305 21.20 0.23 23.82
CA MET A 305 21.76 -0.87 24.60
C MET A 305 22.91 -0.36 25.49
N LYS A 306 22.74 -0.42 26.81
CA LYS A 306 23.76 0.03 27.79
C LYS A 306 25.12 -0.65 27.61
N ALA A 307 25.14 -1.92 27.20
CA ALA A 307 26.38 -2.67 26.97
C ALA A 307 27.26 -2.06 25.86
N PHE A 308 26.67 -1.33 24.92
CA PHE A 308 27.37 -0.68 23.81
C PHE A 308 27.43 0.85 23.94
N THR A 309 26.51 1.45 24.69
CA THR A 309 26.35 2.90 24.86
C THR A 309 26.39 3.25 26.34
N GLU A 310 27.59 3.55 26.86
CA GLU A 310 27.83 3.70 28.31
C GLU A 310 27.05 4.86 28.94
N ASP A 311 26.75 5.90 28.16
CA ASP A 311 25.99 7.08 28.55
C ASP A 311 24.47 6.91 28.47
N TYR A 312 23.98 5.77 27.97
CA TYR A 312 22.54 5.48 27.97
C TYR A 312 22.01 5.43 29.42
N PRO A 313 20.91 6.12 29.77
CA PRO A 313 20.56 6.37 31.17
C PRO A 313 20.18 5.10 31.96
N GLU A 314 19.52 4.15 31.30
CA GLU A 314 18.99 2.94 31.93
C GLU A 314 19.87 1.71 31.64
N GLU A 315 19.92 0.75 32.56
CA GLU A 315 20.58 -0.55 32.29
C GLU A 315 19.62 -1.47 31.54
N THR A 316 19.58 -1.31 30.21
CA THR A 316 18.71 -2.07 29.30
C THR A 316 19.24 -3.46 28.97
N THR A 317 20.52 -3.75 29.22
CA THR A 317 21.16 -5.00 28.82
C THR A 317 22.05 -5.59 29.93
N PRO A 318 21.53 -5.79 31.16
CA PRO A 318 22.35 -6.07 32.34
C PRO A 318 23.19 -7.34 32.22
N TRP A 319 22.69 -8.35 31.51
CA TRP A 319 23.44 -9.58 31.28
C TRP A 319 24.61 -9.35 30.31
N LEU A 320 24.37 -8.66 29.19
CA LEU A 320 25.42 -8.38 28.20
C LEU A 320 26.49 -7.43 28.74
N SER A 321 26.09 -6.46 29.58
CA SER A 321 27.03 -5.57 30.29
C SER A 321 28.00 -6.35 31.18
N ARG A 322 27.56 -7.45 31.82
CA ARG A 322 28.44 -8.35 32.58
C ARG A 322 29.37 -9.17 31.69
N CYS A 323 28.86 -9.66 30.56
CA CYS A 323 29.66 -10.44 29.61
C CYS A 323 30.86 -9.65 29.03
N LYS A 324 30.81 -8.31 29.03
CA LYS A 324 31.93 -7.45 28.60
C LYS A 324 33.22 -7.67 29.41
N GLN A 325 33.12 -8.21 30.63
CA GLN A 325 34.24 -8.50 31.52
C GLN A 325 34.71 -9.96 31.46
N ASP A 326 34.08 -10.79 30.63
CA ASP A 326 34.35 -12.22 30.54
C ASP A 326 34.97 -12.57 29.18
N ASP A 327 36.17 -13.16 29.21
CA ASP A 327 36.97 -13.49 28.03
C ASP A 327 36.33 -14.54 27.10
N HIS A 328 35.27 -15.21 27.54
CA HIS A 328 34.50 -16.13 26.69
C HIS A 328 33.54 -15.41 25.74
N TYR A 329 33.36 -14.09 25.85
CA TYR A 329 32.45 -13.30 25.04
C TYR A 329 33.19 -12.28 24.18
N ILE A 330 32.75 -12.15 22.93
CA ILE A 330 33.26 -11.14 21.99
C ILE A 330 32.09 -10.25 21.58
N LEU A 331 32.23 -8.95 21.83
CA LEU A 331 31.23 -7.94 21.48
C LEU A 331 31.72 -7.13 20.27
N PHE A 332 30.83 -6.91 19.30
CA PHE A 332 31.11 -6.12 18.09
C PHE A 332 30.41 -4.76 18.17
N PRO A 333 31.07 -3.69 18.64
CA PRO A 333 30.42 -2.38 18.84
C PRO A 333 30.06 -1.66 17.53
N HIS A 334 30.58 -2.11 16.39
CA HIS A 334 30.39 -1.46 15.09
C HIS A 334 29.83 -2.43 14.04
N ALA A 335 28.81 -3.22 14.43
CA ALA A 335 28.02 -4.00 13.51
C ALA A 335 26.82 -3.18 13.00
N TYR A 336 26.59 -3.20 11.69
CA TYR A 336 25.47 -2.49 11.04
C TYR A 336 24.65 -3.48 10.22
N ALA A 337 23.33 -3.35 10.26
CA ALA A 337 22.45 -4.16 9.44
C ALA A 337 22.64 -3.86 7.95
N SER A 338 22.44 -4.88 7.11
CA SER A 338 22.53 -4.76 5.65
C SER A 338 21.28 -4.12 5.02
N ALA A 339 20.19 -3.98 5.78
CA ALA A 339 18.99 -3.24 5.42
C ALA A 339 18.21 -2.88 6.70
N ASP A 340 17.24 -1.98 6.56
CA ASP A 340 16.32 -1.53 7.60
C ASP A 340 15.05 -2.39 7.74
N GLN A 341 14.81 -3.31 6.79
CA GLN A 341 13.67 -4.25 6.81
C GLN A 341 14.12 -5.68 7.08
N THR A 342 13.36 -6.44 7.88
CA THR A 342 13.70 -7.81 8.33
C THR A 342 14.02 -8.75 7.17
N VAL A 343 13.12 -8.88 6.18
CA VAL A 343 13.33 -9.80 5.05
C VAL A 343 14.57 -9.41 4.24
N THR A 344 14.66 -8.14 3.85
CA THR A 344 15.78 -7.61 3.06
C THR A 344 17.12 -7.77 3.78
N SER A 345 17.14 -7.62 5.10
CA SER A 345 18.34 -7.82 5.92
C SER A 345 18.73 -9.30 5.98
N LEU A 346 17.78 -10.20 6.27
CA LEU A 346 18.03 -11.63 6.42
C LEU A 346 18.46 -12.30 5.11
N GLU A 347 17.86 -11.89 3.98
CA GLU A 347 18.27 -12.34 2.65
C GLU A 347 19.76 -12.12 2.42
N ARG A 348 20.33 -11.05 2.96
CA ARG A 348 21.76 -10.70 2.82
C ARG A 348 22.62 -11.26 3.94
N ALA A 349 22.12 -11.25 5.17
CA ALA A 349 22.88 -11.70 6.34
C ALA A 349 23.11 -13.22 6.34
N LEU A 350 22.19 -13.99 5.74
CA LEU A 350 22.20 -15.45 5.78
C LEU A 350 22.57 -16.11 4.45
N THR A 351 22.92 -15.32 3.42
CA THR A 351 23.31 -15.85 2.11
C THR A 351 24.53 -15.12 1.54
N GLU A 352 25.00 -15.56 0.38
CA GLU A 352 26.05 -14.89 -0.38
C GLU A 352 25.62 -13.53 -0.97
N PHE A 353 24.31 -13.26 -1.01
CA PHE A 353 23.76 -11.99 -1.47
C PHE A 353 24.20 -10.84 -0.54
N ASN A 354 24.72 -9.76 -1.10
CA ASN A 354 25.23 -8.63 -0.31
C ASN A 354 24.76 -7.27 -0.87
N GLN A 355 25.08 -6.18 -0.18
CA GLN A 355 24.65 -4.82 -0.55
C GLN A 355 25.36 -4.26 -1.80
N TYR A 356 26.51 -4.81 -2.16
CA TYR A 356 27.39 -4.25 -3.19
C TYR A 356 27.24 -4.94 -4.55
N ASP A 357 26.73 -6.16 -4.55
CA ASP A 357 26.50 -6.95 -5.75
C ASP A 357 25.05 -6.82 -6.24
N GLU A 358 24.86 -6.06 -7.32
CA GLU A 358 23.54 -5.90 -7.96
C GLU A 358 23.13 -7.12 -8.80
N GLY A 359 24.11 -7.94 -9.22
CA GLY A 359 23.93 -9.10 -10.10
C GLY A 359 23.48 -10.35 -9.36
N THR A 360 23.97 -10.54 -8.13
CA THR A 360 23.56 -11.66 -7.28
C THR A 360 22.19 -11.40 -6.66
N LYS A 361 21.32 -12.41 -6.66
CA LYS A 361 19.98 -12.36 -6.06
C LYS A 361 19.87 -13.40 -4.95
N PHE A 362 19.03 -13.13 -3.97
CA PHE A 362 18.76 -14.06 -2.87
C PHE A 362 18.43 -15.47 -3.38
N TYR A 363 17.57 -15.59 -4.40
CA TYR A 363 17.12 -16.88 -4.91
C TYR A 363 18.17 -17.66 -5.71
N THR A 364 19.32 -17.05 -6.05
CA THR A 364 20.44 -17.73 -6.69
C THR A 364 21.64 -17.91 -5.74
N SER A 365 21.51 -17.55 -4.47
CA SER A 365 22.61 -17.54 -3.50
C SER A 365 22.57 -18.76 -2.58
N ALA A 366 23.74 -19.33 -2.25
CA ALA A 366 23.80 -20.32 -1.19
C ALA A 366 23.58 -19.66 0.18
N SER A 367 22.82 -20.31 1.06
CA SER A 367 22.60 -19.85 2.42
C SER A 367 23.55 -20.51 3.42
N ILE A 368 23.73 -19.91 4.59
CA ILE A 368 24.45 -20.54 5.71
C ILE A 368 23.85 -21.88 6.12
N VAL A 369 22.54 -22.06 5.94
CA VAL A 369 21.83 -23.33 6.17
C VAL A 369 22.21 -24.38 5.13
N ASP A 370 22.31 -23.99 3.85
CA ASP A 370 22.76 -24.88 2.78
C ASP A 370 24.20 -25.36 3.05
N ILE A 371 25.08 -24.44 3.46
CA ILE A 371 26.45 -24.73 3.86
C ILE A 371 26.50 -25.68 5.06
N ALA A 372 25.70 -25.41 6.10
CA ALA A 372 25.64 -26.24 7.30
C ALA A 372 25.17 -27.68 7.00
N HIS A 373 24.10 -27.84 6.20
CA HIS A 373 23.66 -29.16 5.74
C HIS A 373 24.75 -29.89 4.94
N LYS A 374 25.40 -29.20 3.99
CA LYS A 374 26.48 -29.79 3.18
C LYS A 374 27.70 -30.16 4.01
N ALA A 375 27.99 -29.41 5.08
CA ALA A 375 29.02 -29.70 6.07
C ALA A 375 28.60 -30.78 7.09
N GLY A 376 27.41 -31.39 6.95
CA GLY A 376 26.97 -32.49 7.81
C GLY A 376 26.44 -32.08 9.18
N TYR A 377 26.10 -30.81 9.39
CA TYR A 377 25.38 -30.38 10.58
C TYR A 377 23.91 -30.77 10.51
N ARG A 378 23.33 -31.06 11.68
CA ARG A 378 21.87 -31.08 11.86
C ARG A 378 21.44 -29.67 12.20
N VAL A 379 20.68 -29.04 11.30
CA VAL A 379 20.13 -27.68 11.47
C VAL A 379 18.69 -27.78 11.96
#